data_AF-A0A9E1L957-F1
#
_entry.id   AF-A0A9E1L957-F1
#
_cell.length_a   1.000
_cell.length_b   1.000
_cell.length_c   1.000
_cell.angle_alpha   90.00
_cell.angle_beta   90.00
_cell.angle_gamma   90.00
#
_symmetry.space_group_name_H-M   'P 1'
#
loop_
_entity.id
_entity.type
_entity.pdbx_description
1 polymer ?
#
loop_
_entity_poly.entity_id
_entity_poly.type
_entity_poly.pdbx_seq_one_letter_code
_entity_poly.pdbx_strand_id
1 'polypeptide(L)'
;MRSLRILLLIGFISLQYIFSQKRIETISSNYKQLILKVNTTLVSDEDLKPVDILVGLPSKTLPKIQLESLEESQVEQIRIKDLIKTEWINSQIVNGLNTGTLRISPLFTKSSYFKSMIIKISFDSKIKNFAIASNLQKTLLAPKILNWNVAKNWILPITSSPKKIPQLPNGEWIQFSISKDGVYKITGSQLLDLIKLNNNLDPRSIMLFTSSSFG
;
A
#
# COMPACT_ATOMS: atom_id res chain seq x y z
N MET A 1 42.54 5.83 13.14
CA MET A 1 41.79 6.59 12.11
C MET A 1 40.58 5.84 11.52
N ARG A 2 40.62 4.50 11.36
CA ARG A 2 39.50 3.72 10.79
C ARG A 2 38.25 3.63 11.69
N SER A 3 38.45 3.50 13.00
CA SER A 3 37.37 3.48 14.01
C SER A 3 36.63 4.80 14.13
N LEU A 4 37.33 5.94 14.03
CA LEU A 4 36.74 7.28 14.06
C LEU A 4 35.84 7.56 12.84
N ARG A 5 36.21 7.02 11.67
CA ARG A 5 35.39 7.11 10.44
C ARG A 5 34.12 6.27 10.53
N ILE A 6 34.19 5.09 11.16
CA ILE A 6 33.01 4.22 11.39
C ILE A 6 32.04 4.87 12.38
N LEU A 7 32.55 5.51 13.44
CA LEU A 7 31.71 6.22 14.41
C LEU A 7 30.98 7.41 13.79
N LEU A 8 31.64 8.16 12.91
CA LEU A 8 31.03 9.26 12.13
C LEU A 8 29.93 8.76 11.18
N LEU A 9 30.12 7.61 10.55
CA LEU A 9 29.12 6.98 9.67
C LEU A 9 27.88 6.51 10.45
N ILE A 10 28.06 5.93 11.64
CA ILE A 10 26.95 5.50 12.51
C ILE A 10 26.19 6.73 13.05
N GLY A 11 26.88 7.82 13.37
CA GLY A 11 26.25 9.09 13.78
C GLY A 11 25.43 9.76 12.69
N PHE A 12 25.82 9.62 11.41
CA PHE A 12 25.04 10.15 10.28
C PHE A 12 23.75 9.36 10.02
N ILE A 13 23.74 8.05 10.28
CA ILE A 13 22.57 7.19 10.11
C ILE A 13 21.53 7.44 11.23
N SER A 14 21.96 7.81 12.44
CA SER A 14 21.05 8.11 13.54
C SER A 14 20.43 9.53 13.48
N LEU A 15 20.96 10.44 12.68
CA LEU A 15 20.42 11.81 12.54
C LEU A 15 19.25 11.94 11.54
N GLN A 16 18.86 10.88 10.83
CA GLN A 16 17.79 10.94 9.82
C GLN A 16 16.39 10.64 10.38
N TYR A 17 16.12 10.94 11.65
CA TYR A 17 14.75 11.08 12.12
C TYR A 17 14.19 12.43 11.66
N ILE A 18 13.87 12.50 10.36
CA ILE A 18 13.10 13.60 9.79
C ILE A 18 11.70 13.47 10.39
N PHE A 19 11.43 14.21 11.47
CA PHE A 19 10.07 14.36 11.98
C PHE A 19 9.24 15.03 10.90
N SER A 20 8.22 14.33 10.40
CA SER A 20 7.22 14.96 9.53
C SER A 20 6.53 16.06 10.32
N GLN A 21 6.47 17.26 9.75
CA GLN A 21 5.89 18.44 10.41
C GLN A 21 4.36 18.35 10.51
N LYS A 22 3.74 17.48 9.70
CA LYS A 22 2.35 17.03 9.85
C LYS A 22 2.30 15.82 10.76
N ARG A 23 1.60 15.96 11.88
CA ARG A 23 1.42 14.88 12.84
C ARG A 23 -0.02 14.39 12.80
N ILE A 24 -0.20 13.16 12.30
CA ILE A 24 -1.47 12.45 12.30
C ILE A 24 -1.47 11.49 13.50
N GLU A 25 -2.43 11.64 14.39
CA GLU A 25 -2.59 10.81 15.58
C GLU A 25 -3.94 10.10 15.55
N THR A 26 -3.95 8.82 15.89
CA THR A 26 -5.20 8.09 16.07
C THR A 26 -5.70 8.29 17.50
N ILE A 27 -6.77 9.08 17.67
CA ILE A 27 -7.42 9.27 18.98
C ILE A 27 -8.19 8.00 19.34
N SER A 28 -8.93 7.44 18.39
CA SER A 28 -9.72 6.23 18.60
C SER A 28 -9.81 5.43 17.32
N SER A 29 -9.63 4.11 17.43
CA SER A 29 -9.85 3.15 16.36
C SER A 29 -10.62 1.98 16.94
N ASN A 30 -11.88 1.80 16.54
CA ASN A 30 -12.74 0.70 16.97
C ASN A 30 -13.67 0.26 15.83
N TYR A 31 -14.54 -0.70 16.10
CA TYR A 31 -15.43 -1.28 15.08
C TYR A 31 -16.48 -0.31 14.51
N LYS A 32 -16.81 0.76 15.24
CA LYS A 32 -17.83 1.74 14.85
C LYS A 32 -17.25 3.00 14.25
N GLN A 33 -16.04 3.39 14.66
CA GLN A 33 -15.46 4.65 14.20
C GLN A 33 -13.93 4.65 14.25
N LEU A 34 -13.36 5.48 13.39
CA LEU A 34 -11.97 5.93 13.42
C LEU A 34 -11.97 7.46 13.62
N ILE A 35 -11.25 7.93 14.62
CA ILE A 35 -11.09 9.35 14.95
C ILE A 35 -9.61 9.69 14.87
N LEU A 36 -9.27 10.63 14.01
CA LEU A 36 -7.91 11.10 13.78
C LEU A 36 -7.79 12.57 14.19
N LYS A 37 -6.68 12.92 14.83
CA LYS A 37 -6.25 14.30 15.02
C LYS A 37 -5.13 14.60 14.05
N VAL A 38 -5.25 15.69 13.32
CA VAL A 38 -4.21 16.15 12.39
C VAL A 38 -3.76 17.51 12.86
N ASN A 39 -2.47 17.63 13.18
CA ASN A 39 -1.86 18.91 13.54
C ASN A 39 -0.89 19.34 12.43
N THR A 40 -0.95 20.62 12.08
CA THR A 40 -0.16 21.24 11.02
C THR A 40 0.62 22.42 11.60
N THR A 41 1.93 22.28 11.66
CA THR A 41 2.84 23.40 11.93
C THR A 41 3.29 23.98 10.60
N LEU A 42 3.04 25.26 10.37
CA LEU A 42 3.38 25.92 9.11
C LEU A 42 4.79 26.50 9.19
N VAL A 43 5.74 25.88 8.47
CA VAL A 43 7.10 26.42 8.26
C VAL A 43 7.27 26.83 6.79
N SER A 44 6.62 26.11 5.87
CA SER A 44 6.64 26.34 4.44
C SER A 44 5.33 25.90 3.78
N ASP A 45 5.08 26.33 2.55
CA ASP A 45 3.89 25.89 1.79
C ASP A 45 3.85 24.36 1.58
N GLU A 46 4.98 23.65 1.63
CA GLU A 46 5.02 22.18 1.57
C GLU A 46 4.25 21.54 2.74
N ASP A 47 4.22 22.20 3.90
CA ASP A 47 3.47 21.80 5.09
C ASP A 47 1.96 21.96 4.92
N LEU A 48 1.50 22.46 3.78
CA LEU A 48 0.07 22.54 3.44
C LEU A 48 -0.35 21.55 2.36
N LYS A 49 0.59 20.83 1.75
CA LYS A 49 0.27 19.77 0.78
C LYS A 49 -0.53 18.63 1.40
N PRO A 50 -1.45 18.00 0.66
CA PRO A 50 -2.20 16.87 1.19
C PRO A 50 -1.30 15.66 1.46
N VAL A 51 -1.75 14.80 2.38
CA VAL A 51 -1.14 13.49 2.67
C VAL A 51 -2.17 12.39 2.44
N ASP A 52 -1.74 11.31 1.81
CA ASP A 52 -2.59 10.16 1.53
C ASP A 52 -2.28 9.03 2.52
N ILE A 53 -3.31 8.55 3.21
CA ILE A 53 -3.21 7.43 4.15
C ILE A 53 -4.16 6.31 3.76
N LEU A 54 -3.74 5.07 4.00
CA LEU A 54 -4.55 3.89 3.70
C LEU A 54 -5.28 3.42 4.95
N VAL A 55 -6.60 3.31 4.86
CA VAL A 55 -7.50 2.93 5.95
C VAL A 55 -8.18 1.62 5.59
N GLY A 56 -8.17 0.64 6.50
CA GLY A 56 -8.94 -0.57 6.37
C GLY A 56 -10.41 -0.31 6.69
N LEU A 57 -11.30 -0.92 5.91
CA LEU A 57 -12.74 -0.71 5.97
C LEU A 57 -13.48 -2.04 6.16
N PRO A 58 -14.60 -2.08 6.90
CA PRO A 58 -15.41 -3.28 7.04
C PRO A 58 -16.20 -3.63 5.77
N SER A 59 -16.26 -2.72 4.80
CA SER A 59 -16.99 -2.93 3.55
C SER A 59 -16.39 -2.12 2.40
N LYS A 60 -16.85 -2.42 1.18
CA LYS A 60 -16.48 -1.67 -0.04
C LYS A 60 -17.05 -0.25 -0.07
N THR A 61 -18.11 0.03 0.69
CA THR A 61 -18.74 1.35 0.69
C THR A 61 -17.89 2.31 1.50
N LEU A 62 -17.49 3.41 0.87
CA LEU A 62 -16.70 4.45 1.52
C LEU A 62 -17.56 5.17 2.58
N PRO A 63 -17.14 5.16 3.86
CA PRO A 63 -17.87 5.83 4.92
C PRO A 63 -17.82 7.36 4.78
N LYS A 64 -18.82 8.06 5.31
CA LYS A 64 -18.80 9.54 5.33
C LYS A 64 -17.69 10.05 6.24
N ILE A 65 -17.03 11.12 5.79
CA ILE A 65 -16.01 11.85 6.55
C ILE A 65 -16.71 13.03 7.22
N GLN A 66 -16.52 13.17 8.54
CA GLN A 66 -17.00 14.31 9.32
C GLN A 66 -15.80 15.07 9.87
N LEU A 67 -15.83 16.40 9.74
CA LEU A 67 -14.86 17.31 10.34
C LEU A 67 -15.53 17.97 11.55
N GLU A 68 -15.06 17.68 12.76
CA GLU A 68 -15.77 18.10 13.99
C GLU A 68 -15.16 19.33 14.68
N SER A 69 -13.83 19.42 14.71
CA SER A 69 -13.11 20.54 15.34
C SER A 69 -12.06 21.03 14.37
N LEU A 70 -12.09 22.33 14.08
CA LEU A 70 -11.25 23.00 13.09
C LEU A 70 -10.67 24.25 13.73
N GLU A 71 -9.35 24.26 13.95
CA GLU A 71 -8.62 25.45 14.36
C GLU A 71 -8.00 26.09 13.13
N GLU A 72 -8.65 27.13 12.62
CA GLU A 72 -8.17 27.87 11.45
C GLU A 72 -7.10 28.90 11.82
N SER A 73 -6.15 29.08 10.92
CA SER A 73 -5.17 30.15 10.99
C SER A 73 -5.06 30.86 9.65
N GLN A 74 -4.92 32.17 9.70
CA GLN A 74 -4.74 33.02 8.53
C GLN A 74 -3.25 33.21 8.24
N VAL A 75 -2.93 33.40 6.96
CA VAL A 75 -1.61 33.77 6.43
C VAL A 75 -1.78 34.69 5.23
N GLU A 76 -0.79 35.54 4.97
CA GLU A 76 -0.87 36.55 3.91
C GLU A 76 -1.12 35.93 2.53
N GLN A 77 -0.38 34.90 2.16
CA GLN A 77 -0.55 34.22 0.88
C GLN A 77 0.07 32.81 0.87
N ILE A 78 -0.68 31.82 0.38
CA ILE A 78 -0.21 30.44 0.17
C ILE A 78 0.01 30.22 -1.33
N ARG A 79 1.20 29.75 -1.73
CA ARG A 79 1.58 29.55 -3.14
C ARG A 79 1.31 28.14 -3.64
N ILE A 80 0.22 27.53 -3.17
CA ILE A 80 -0.27 26.24 -3.67
C ILE A 80 -1.27 26.49 -4.79
N LYS A 81 -1.05 25.80 -5.92
CA LYS A 81 -1.87 25.96 -7.13
C LYS A 81 -3.31 25.49 -6.91
N ASP A 82 -3.46 24.27 -6.39
CA ASP A 82 -4.73 23.56 -6.33
C ASP A 82 -5.23 23.42 -4.90
N LEU A 83 -6.49 23.81 -4.69
CA LEU A 83 -7.18 23.64 -3.42
C LEU A 83 -7.75 22.22 -3.34
N ILE A 84 -7.00 21.31 -2.74
CA ILE A 84 -7.41 19.91 -2.59
C ILE A 84 -8.12 19.74 -1.26
N LYS A 85 -9.27 19.07 -1.26
CA LYS A 85 -10.07 18.83 -0.06
C LYS A 85 -9.66 17.52 0.63
N THR A 86 -10.04 17.39 1.90
CA THR A 86 -9.96 16.12 2.62
C THR A 86 -11.08 15.21 2.14
N GLU A 87 -10.74 14.11 1.47
CA GLU A 87 -11.71 13.22 0.83
C GLU A 87 -11.15 11.80 0.59
N TRP A 88 -12.05 10.86 0.29
CA TRP A 88 -11.63 9.56 -0.22
C TRP A 88 -11.28 9.67 -1.70
N ILE A 89 -10.07 9.24 -2.07
CA ILE A 89 -9.59 9.29 -3.46
C ILE A 89 -9.57 7.92 -4.14
N ASN A 90 -9.66 6.84 -3.35
CA ASN A 90 -9.65 5.47 -3.88
C ASN A 90 -10.38 4.49 -2.95
N SER A 91 -10.92 3.43 -3.52
CA SER A 91 -11.49 2.26 -2.83
C SER A 91 -11.06 0.98 -3.53
N GLN A 92 -10.48 0.04 -2.79
CA GLN A 92 -9.98 -1.20 -3.37
C GLN A 92 -10.00 -2.35 -2.36
N ILE A 93 -9.70 -3.56 -2.83
CA ILE A 93 -9.42 -4.71 -1.96
C ILE A 93 -7.93 -5.02 -2.04
N VAL A 94 -7.24 -5.03 -0.89
CA VAL A 94 -5.83 -5.41 -0.81
C VAL A 94 -5.71 -6.65 0.06
N ASN A 95 -5.29 -7.77 -0.53
CA ASN A 95 -5.13 -9.06 0.16
C ASN A 95 -6.35 -9.47 1.00
N GLY A 96 -7.55 -9.26 0.45
CA GLY A 96 -8.82 -9.61 1.12
C GLY A 96 -9.35 -8.55 2.10
N LEU A 97 -8.65 -7.44 2.33
CA LEU A 97 -9.16 -6.33 3.13
C LEU A 97 -9.75 -5.24 2.21
N ASN A 98 -10.98 -4.79 2.46
CA ASN A 98 -11.47 -3.57 1.82
C ASN A 98 -10.69 -2.38 2.38
N THR A 99 -10.18 -1.50 1.53
CA THR A 99 -9.40 -0.33 1.93
C THR A 99 -9.88 0.91 1.20
N GLY A 100 -9.70 2.05 1.83
CA GLY A 100 -9.87 3.37 1.23
C GLY A 100 -8.61 4.19 1.41
N THR A 101 -8.23 4.96 0.38
CA THR A 101 -7.17 5.96 0.52
C THR A 101 -7.82 7.28 0.90
N LEU A 102 -7.58 7.74 2.13
CA LEU A 102 -8.03 9.02 2.62
C LEU A 102 -6.94 10.06 2.33
N ARG A 103 -7.28 11.04 1.51
CA ARG A 103 -6.48 12.23 1.31
C ARG A 103 -6.84 13.24 2.38
N ILE A 104 -5.86 13.72 3.12
CA ILE A 104 -6.02 14.72 4.17
C ILE A 104 -5.32 15.99 3.72
N SER A 105 -6.07 17.08 3.66
CA SER A 105 -5.55 18.41 3.31
C SER A 105 -5.83 19.39 4.44
N PRO A 106 -4.79 20.02 5.02
CA PRO A 106 -4.97 21.10 5.99
C PRO A 106 -5.30 22.44 5.32
N LEU A 107 -5.09 22.56 4.01
CA LEU A 107 -5.35 23.78 3.27
C LEU A 107 -6.86 24.02 3.14
N PHE A 108 -7.33 25.18 3.58
CA PHE A 108 -8.75 25.53 3.52
C PHE A 108 -9.05 26.57 2.43
N THR A 109 -8.23 27.61 2.34
CA THR A 109 -8.28 28.62 1.28
C THR A 109 -6.87 29.03 0.87
N LYS A 110 -6.73 29.98 -0.08
CA LYS A 110 -5.41 30.52 -0.46
C LYS A 110 -4.78 31.45 0.60
N SER A 111 -5.50 31.76 1.69
CA SER A 111 -5.04 32.60 2.79
C SER A 111 -5.30 31.96 4.17
N SER A 112 -5.79 30.72 4.22
CA SER A 112 -6.09 30.06 5.49
C SER A 112 -5.89 28.54 5.44
N TYR A 113 -5.53 27.99 6.61
CA TYR A 113 -5.31 26.56 6.80
C TYR A 113 -5.76 26.11 8.20
N PHE A 114 -5.94 24.81 8.37
CA PHE A 114 -6.23 24.19 9.65
C PHE A 114 -4.92 23.85 10.39
N LYS A 115 -4.66 24.54 11.50
CA LYS A 115 -3.61 24.19 12.48
C LYS A 115 -3.91 22.86 13.15
N SER A 116 -5.16 22.61 13.47
CA SER A 116 -5.64 21.37 14.07
C SER A 116 -6.99 21.01 13.46
N MET A 117 -7.17 19.76 13.06
CA MET A 117 -8.46 19.22 12.61
C MET A 117 -8.74 17.84 13.19
N ILE A 118 -9.98 17.59 13.58
CA ILE A 118 -10.48 16.25 13.97
C ILE A 118 -11.28 15.67 12.81
N ILE A 119 -10.81 14.52 12.31
CA ILE A 119 -11.47 13.74 11.27
C ILE A 119 -12.13 12.54 11.92
N LYS A 120 -13.44 12.43 11.77
CA LYS A 120 -14.22 11.29 12.22
C LYS A 120 -14.79 10.53 11.04
N ILE A 121 -14.59 9.22 11.07
CA ILE A 121 -15.05 8.28 10.06
C ILE A 121 -15.92 7.26 10.77
N SER A 122 -17.20 7.23 10.44
CA SER A 122 -18.17 6.30 11.03
C SER A 122 -18.31 5.09 10.12
N PHE A 123 -18.09 3.90 10.67
CA PHE A 123 -18.19 2.64 9.95
C PHE A 123 -19.60 2.06 10.07
N ASP A 124 -20.16 1.61 8.95
CA ASP A 124 -21.39 0.85 8.95
C ASP A 124 -21.14 -0.53 9.58
N SER A 125 -21.71 -0.76 10.76
CA SER A 125 -21.54 -1.98 11.55
C SER A 125 -22.42 -3.14 11.04
N LYS A 126 -22.55 -3.31 9.72
CA LYS A 126 -23.25 -4.49 9.18
C LYS A 126 -22.38 -5.71 9.46
N ILE A 127 -22.93 -6.66 10.22
CA ILE A 127 -22.27 -7.92 10.55
C ILE A 127 -21.97 -8.65 9.23
N LYS A 128 -20.70 -8.97 9.02
CA LYS A 128 -20.23 -9.81 7.91
C LYS A 128 -19.38 -10.93 8.46
N ASN A 129 -19.37 -12.04 7.73
CA ASN A 129 -18.47 -13.16 8.01
C ASN A 129 -17.05 -12.74 7.62
N PHE A 130 -16.25 -12.34 8.61
CA PHE A 130 -14.84 -12.02 8.44
C PHE A 130 -13.96 -13.18 8.89
N ALA A 131 -12.82 -13.32 8.23
CA ALA A 131 -11.75 -14.21 8.63
C ALA A 131 -10.71 -13.46 9.46
N ILE A 132 -9.94 -14.20 10.26
CA ILE A 132 -8.77 -13.68 10.95
C ILE A 132 -7.62 -13.57 9.94
N ALA A 133 -6.89 -12.44 9.96
CA ALA A 133 -5.74 -12.25 9.08
C ALA A 133 -4.66 -13.35 9.24
N SER A 134 -4.20 -13.89 8.12
CA SER A 134 -3.05 -14.81 8.06
C SER A 134 -1.74 -14.10 8.39
N ASN A 135 -0.67 -14.86 8.66
CA ASN A 135 0.64 -14.28 8.95
C ASN A 135 1.19 -13.45 7.77
N LEU A 136 1.02 -13.93 6.54
CA LEU A 136 1.40 -13.17 5.34
C LEU A 136 0.63 -11.85 5.24
N GLN A 137 -0.69 -11.88 5.47
CA GLN A 137 -1.52 -10.67 5.47
C GLN A 137 -1.08 -9.69 6.56
N LYS A 138 -0.75 -10.17 7.77
CA LYS A 138 -0.22 -9.33 8.85
C LYS A 138 1.06 -8.62 8.41
N THR A 139 2.04 -9.35 7.88
CA THR A 139 3.33 -8.77 7.46
C THR A 139 3.16 -7.73 6.36
N LEU A 140 2.26 -7.97 5.39
CA LEU A 140 2.07 -7.08 4.24
C LEU A 140 1.18 -5.86 4.54
N LEU A 141 0.15 -6.02 5.37
CA LEU A 141 -0.88 -4.99 5.60
C LEU A 141 -0.60 -4.15 6.86
N ALA A 142 -0.05 -4.73 7.92
CA ALA A 142 0.17 -4.02 9.19
C ALA A 142 0.96 -2.70 9.04
N PRO A 143 2.06 -2.63 8.27
CA PRO A 143 2.80 -1.37 8.15
C PRO A 143 2.11 -0.32 7.25
N LYS A 144 1.09 -0.71 6.47
CA LYS A 144 0.45 0.16 5.47
C LYS A 144 -0.89 0.70 5.92
N ILE A 145 -1.63 -0.06 6.74
CA ILE A 145 -3.00 0.25 7.15
C ILE A 145 -2.98 1.00 8.48
N LEU A 146 -3.44 2.26 8.49
CA LEU A 146 -3.40 3.10 9.68
C LEU A 146 -4.14 2.48 10.89
N ASN A 147 -5.34 1.96 10.66
CA ASN A 147 -6.19 1.35 11.69
C ASN A 147 -6.05 -0.17 11.75
N TRP A 148 -4.85 -0.71 11.49
CA TRP A 148 -4.62 -2.16 11.41
C TRP A 148 -5.05 -2.93 12.65
N ASN A 149 -4.92 -2.30 13.84
CA ASN A 149 -5.31 -2.88 15.12
C ASN A 149 -6.75 -3.42 15.14
N VAL A 150 -7.67 -2.78 14.40
CA VAL A 150 -9.06 -3.18 14.22
C VAL A 150 -9.24 -3.88 12.86
N ALA A 151 -8.67 -3.32 11.79
CA ALA A 151 -8.92 -3.76 10.42
C ALA A 151 -8.44 -5.20 10.12
N LYS A 152 -7.50 -5.73 10.91
CA LYS A 152 -7.09 -7.15 10.83
C LYS A 152 -8.25 -8.15 11.02
N ASN A 153 -9.37 -7.70 11.58
CA ASN A 153 -10.58 -8.50 11.81
C ASN A 153 -11.63 -8.30 10.71
N TRP A 154 -11.31 -7.59 9.63
CA TRP A 154 -12.20 -7.32 8.49
C TRP A 154 -11.74 -7.99 7.19
N ILE A 155 -10.89 -9.01 7.31
CA ILE A 155 -10.43 -9.78 6.15
C ILE A 155 -11.61 -10.58 5.60
N LEU A 156 -11.86 -10.45 4.31
CA LEU A 156 -12.85 -11.26 3.61
C LEU A 156 -12.36 -12.71 3.58
N PRO A 157 -13.25 -13.68 3.86
CA PRO A 157 -12.88 -15.09 3.77
C PRO A 157 -12.46 -15.43 2.35
N ILE A 158 -11.46 -16.29 2.22
CA ILE A 158 -11.06 -16.82 0.93
C ILE A 158 -12.19 -17.73 0.47
N THR A 159 -13.03 -17.24 -0.45
CA THR A 159 -13.93 -18.11 -1.20
C THR A 159 -13.05 -18.85 -2.21
N SER A 160 -12.61 -20.07 -1.88
CA SER A 160 -11.94 -20.91 -2.86
C SER A 160 -12.93 -21.22 -3.98
N SER A 161 -12.85 -20.51 -5.10
CA SER A 161 -13.30 -21.11 -6.35
C SER A 161 -12.44 -22.37 -6.55
N PRO A 162 -12.99 -23.51 -6.97
CA PRO A 162 -12.17 -24.67 -7.29
C PRO A 162 -11.06 -24.21 -8.22
N LYS A 163 -9.80 -24.51 -7.87
CA LYS A 163 -8.65 -24.17 -8.71
C LYS A 163 -8.97 -24.74 -10.08
N LYS A 164 -9.18 -23.88 -11.09
CA LYS A 164 -9.22 -24.34 -12.48
C LYS A 164 -7.89 -25.06 -12.67
N ILE A 165 -7.94 -26.39 -12.80
CA ILE A 165 -6.77 -27.17 -13.19
C ILE A 165 -6.41 -26.61 -14.56
N PRO A 166 -5.27 -25.94 -14.73
CA PRO A 166 -4.88 -25.47 -16.05
C PRO A 166 -4.81 -26.72 -16.93
N GLN A 167 -5.63 -26.77 -17.98
CA GLN A 167 -5.49 -27.78 -19.01
C GLN A 167 -4.20 -27.47 -19.74
N LEU A 168 -3.11 -28.07 -19.26
CA LEU A 168 -1.82 -28.01 -19.91
C LEU A 168 -1.91 -28.79 -21.23
N PRO A 169 -1.32 -28.28 -22.33
CA PRO A 169 -1.28 -29.03 -23.58
C PRO A 169 -0.52 -30.34 -23.39
N ASN A 170 -0.93 -31.37 -24.12
CA ASN A 170 -0.21 -32.64 -24.16
C ASN A 170 1.16 -32.43 -24.80
N GLY A 171 2.22 -32.99 -24.21
CA GLY A 171 3.58 -32.87 -24.72
C GLY A 171 4.63 -33.26 -23.67
N GLU A 172 5.90 -33.15 -24.07
CA GLU A 172 7.03 -33.32 -23.15
C GLU A 172 7.26 -32.04 -22.35
N TRP A 173 7.28 -32.18 -21.03
CA TRP A 173 7.47 -31.07 -20.10
C TRP A 173 8.89 -31.07 -19.57
N ILE A 174 9.61 -29.98 -19.82
CA ILE A 174 10.98 -29.80 -19.38
C ILE A 174 11.04 -28.59 -18.47
N GLN A 175 11.55 -28.80 -17.26
CA GLN A 175 11.76 -27.75 -16.28
C GLN A 175 13.26 -27.49 -16.12
N PHE A 176 13.64 -26.22 -16.14
CA PHE A 176 14.98 -25.78 -15.81
C PHE A 176 14.91 -24.52 -14.93
N SER A 177 15.95 -24.32 -14.13
CA SER A 177 16.05 -23.17 -13.23
C SER A 177 16.97 -22.11 -13.84
N ILE A 178 16.58 -20.84 -13.69
CA ILE A 178 17.44 -19.70 -14.04
C ILE A 178 18.20 -19.30 -12.78
N SER A 179 19.54 -19.33 -12.84
CA SER A 179 20.41 -19.07 -11.68
C SER A 179 20.82 -17.59 -11.51
N LYS A 180 20.53 -16.73 -12.48
CA LYS A 180 20.87 -15.31 -12.48
C LYS A 180 19.74 -14.48 -13.08
N ASP A 181 19.44 -13.34 -12.47
CA ASP A 181 18.49 -12.38 -13.02
C ASP A 181 19.05 -11.71 -14.30
N GLY A 182 18.14 -11.21 -15.15
CA GLY A 182 18.51 -10.53 -16.40
C GLY A 182 18.78 -11.46 -17.59
N VAL A 183 18.17 -12.64 -17.62
CA VAL A 183 18.21 -13.50 -18.82
C VAL A 183 17.28 -12.92 -19.89
N TYR A 184 17.88 -12.34 -20.93
CA TYR A 184 17.15 -11.76 -22.07
C TYR A 184 16.88 -12.75 -23.21
N LYS A 185 17.62 -13.85 -23.28
CA LYS A 185 17.45 -14.90 -24.30
C LYS A 185 17.89 -16.27 -23.81
N ILE A 186 17.24 -17.31 -24.32
CA ILE A 186 17.66 -18.71 -24.22
C ILE A 186 18.08 -19.12 -25.63
N THR A 187 19.30 -19.63 -25.81
CA THR A 187 19.76 -20.05 -27.15
C THR A 187 19.21 -21.43 -27.51
N GLY A 188 19.05 -21.69 -28.81
CA GLY A 188 18.60 -23.01 -29.28
C GLY A 188 19.50 -24.15 -28.82
N SER A 189 20.81 -23.94 -28.76
CA SER A 189 21.77 -24.93 -28.22
C SER A 189 21.50 -25.29 -26.77
N GLN A 190 21.29 -24.29 -25.90
CA GLN A 190 20.98 -24.49 -24.49
C GLN A 190 19.66 -25.26 -24.29
N LEU A 191 18.68 -25.02 -25.16
CA LEU A 191 17.41 -25.72 -25.12
C LEU A 191 17.56 -27.18 -25.62
N LEU A 192 18.31 -27.41 -26.69
CA LEU A 192 18.56 -28.75 -27.24
C LEU A 192 19.34 -29.64 -26.27
N ASP A 193 20.31 -29.08 -25.54
CA ASP A 193 21.06 -29.79 -24.49
C ASP A 193 20.12 -30.32 -23.38
N LEU A 194 19.03 -29.60 -23.09
CA LEU A 194 18.03 -30.00 -22.09
C LEU A 194 17.04 -31.04 -22.64
N ILE A 195 16.70 -30.97 -23.93
CA ILE A 195 15.65 -31.78 -24.53
C ILE A 195 16.11 -33.23 -24.80
N LYS A 196 17.42 -33.52 -24.90
CA LYS A 196 17.96 -34.88 -25.23
C LYS A 196 17.29 -35.56 -26.46
N LEU A 197 16.61 -34.81 -27.35
CA LEU A 197 16.08 -35.34 -28.59
C LEU A 197 17.10 -35.21 -29.73
N ASN A 198 17.28 -36.30 -30.47
CA ASN A 198 18.09 -36.35 -31.70
C ASN A 198 17.33 -35.87 -32.96
N ASN A 199 16.24 -35.10 -32.83
CA ASN A 199 15.34 -34.81 -33.95
C ASN A 199 15.15 -33.31 -34.23
N ASN A 200 14.89 -33.02 -35.51
CA ASN A 200 14.53 -31.72 -36.07
C ASN A 200 13.16 -31.25 -35.52
N LEU A 201 13.18 -30.45 -34.44
CA LEU A 201 11.98 -29.89 -33.81
C LEU A 201 11.52 -28.62 -34.56
N ASP A 202 10.22 -28.52 -34.87
CA ASP A 202 9.65 -27.27 -35.38
C ASP A 202 9.62 -26.24 -34.24
N PRO A 203 10.26 -25.06 -34.35
CA PRO A 203 10.23 -24.04 -33.31
C PRO A 203 8.81 -23.58 -32.96
N ARG A 204 7.82 -23.78 -33.85
CA ARG A 204 6.41 -23.44 -33.61
C ARG A 204 5.71 -24.39 -32.63
N SER A 205 6.28 -25.55 -32.33
CA SER A 205 5.72 -26.52 -31.38
C SER A 205 6.20 -26.31 -29.93
N ILE A 206 7.00 -25.27 -29.67
CA ILE A 206 7.59 -25.00 -28.35
C ILE A 206 6.74 -23.96 -27.62
N MET A 207 6.36 -24.26 -26.38
CA MET A 207 5.65 -23.34 -25.49
C MET A 207 6.48 -23.09 -24.23
N LEU A 208 6.63 -21.82 -23.86
CA LEU A 208 7.35 -21.40 -22.65
C LEU A 208 6.36 -20.93 -21.59
N PHE A 209 6.47 -21.49 -20.39
CA PHE A 209 5.66 -21.12 -19.23
C PHE A 209 6.57 -20.58 -18.12
N THR A 210 6.20 -19.45 -17.52
CA THR A 210 6.91 -18.85 -16.38
C THR A 210 5.99 -18.77 -15.16
N SER A 211 6.56 -18.75 -13.95
CA SER A 211 5.77 -18.56 -12.74
C SER A 211 5.28 -17.11 -12.63
N SER A 212 4.08 -16.91 -12.09
CA SER A 212 3.46 -15.58 -11.90
C SER A 212 4.16 -14.68 -10.87
N SER A 213 5.33 -15.09 -10.37
CA SER A 213 6.07 -14.41 -9.31
C SER A 213 6.95 -13.26 -9.83
N PHE A 214 7.04 -13.06 -11.14
CA PHE A 214 7.76 -11.95 -11.78
C PHE A 214 6.84 -11.17 -12.73
N GLY A 215 5.74 -10.62 -12.18
CA GLY A 215 4.98 -9.54 -12.79
C GLY A 215 5.37 -8.21 -12.18
#